data_AF-A9Y2F2-F1
#
_entry.id   AF-A9Y2F2-F1
#
_cell.length_a   1.000
_cell.length_b   1.000
_cell.length_c   1.000
_cell.angle_alpha   90.00
_cell.angle_beta   90.00
_cell.angle_gamma   90.00
#
_symmetry.space_group_name_H-M   'P 1'
#
loop_
_entity.id
_entity.type
_entity.pdbx_description
1 polymer ?
#
loop_
_entity_poly.entity_id
_entity_poly.type
_entity_poly.pdbx_seq_one_letter_code
_entity_poly.pdbx_strand_id
1 'polypeptide(L)'
;YVGQEKLRPQTGWLPLAFGLDWGRPPRQMNSTSAFYAHTDQWRYETLDVSEVLSPTAPAGPWDGALIDYNVRAERMGWLPSAPQLETNPLDVAKLAVASGLEPKDYVAKALKSGELKLSCEDPDNATNWPRNLFVWRSNLLGASGKGHEYFLKHLLGTKHGVIGKNLGEDGRSKPAEVVWHEEAPEGKLDLLVTLDFRMSTTCMYSDIVLPTATWYG
;
A
#
# COMPACT_ATOMS: atom_id res chain seq x y z
N TYR A 1 22.64 2.14 16.81
CA TYR A 1 21.28 2.35 17.35
C TYR A 1 20.51 3.20 16.35
N VAL A 2 19.26 2.81 16.02
CA VAL A 2 18.35 3.56 15.13
C VAL A 2 17.14 4.02 15.94
N GLY A 3 15.91 3.64 15.57
CA GLY A 3 14.71 3.85 16.40
C GLY A 3 14.58 2.86 17.56
N GLN A 4 13.62 3.11 18.46
CA GLN A 4 13.27 2.22 19.57
C GLN A 4 12.40 1.04 19.11
N GLU A 5 12.99 0.10 18.37
CA GLU A 5 12.25 -1.11 17.91
C GLU A 5 12.00 -2.13 19.03
N LYS A 6 12.82 -2.12 20.09
CA LYS A 6 12.91 -3.24 21.02
C LYS A 6 11.80 -3.22 22.05
N LEU A 7 10.64 -3.74 21.68
CA LEU A 7 9.55 -4.03 22.60
C LEU A 7 9.82 -5.35 23.35
N ARG A 8 10.40 -5.25 24.55
CA ARG A 8 10.83 -6.43 25.34
C ARG A 8 9.72 -7.49 25.54
N PRO A 9 8.48 -7.16 25.95
CA PRO A 9 7.44 -8.16 26.17
C PRO A 9 6.64 -8.45 24.88
N GLN A 10 7.33 -8.79 23.79
CA GLN A 10 6.73 -8.93 22.45
C GLN A 10 5.52 -9.90 22.43
N THR A 11 5.67 -11.09 23.00
CA THR A 11 4.62 -12.14 22.96
C THR A 11 3.39 -11.81 23.81
N GLY A 12 3.53 -10.96 24.83
CA GLY A 12 2.40 -10.45 25.60
C GLY A 12 1.67 -9.31 24.89
N TRP A 13 2.40 -8.46 24.17
CA TRP A 13 1.83 -7.31 23.46
C TRP A 13 1.15 -7.68 22.15
N LEU A 14 1.71 -8.60 21.36
CA LEU A 14 1.19 -9.01 20.05
C LEU A 14 -0.31 -9.39 20.05
N PRO A 15 -0.81 -10.27 20.95
CA PRO A 15 -2.22 -10.64 20.94
C PRO A 15 -3.13 -9.46 21.26
N LEU A 16 -2.73 -8.60 22.19
CA LEU A 16 -3.47 -7.38 22.54
C LEU A 16 -3.53 -6.40 21.37
N ALA A 17 -2.39 -6.14 20.72
CA ALA A 17 -2.29 -5.13 19.68
C ALA A 17 -3.03 -5.50 18.39
N PHE A 18 -3.07 -6.80 18.06
CA PHE A 18 -3.64 -7.30 16.80
C PHE A 18 -4.91 -8.13 16.99
N GLY A 19 -5.49 -8.15 18.20
CA GLY A 19 -6.72 -8.89 18.51
C GLY A 19 -6.60 -10.41 18.33
N LEU A 20 -5.41 -10.97 18.53
CA LEU A 20 -5.12 -12.39 18.24
C LEU A 20 -5.69 -13.35 19.28
N ASP A 21 -6.24 -12.83 20.36
CA ASP A 21 -7.07 -13.56 21.32
C ASP A 21 -8.49 -13.80 20.78
N TRP A 22 -8.95 -13.02 19.80
CA TRP A 22 -10.28 -13.16 19.18
C TRP A 22 -10.24 -13.73 17.76
N GLY A 23 -9.28 -13.31 16.93
CA GLY A 23 -9.22 -13.67 15.52
C GLY A 23 -7.79 -13.76 14.99
N ARG A 24 -7.53 -14.73 14.11
CA ARG A 24 -6.22 -14.94 13.49
C ARG A 24 -6.36 -15.34 12.01
N PRO A 25 -5.45 -14.91 11.12
CA PRO A 25 -4.36 -13.95 11.32
C PRO A 25 -4.81 -12.47 11.17
N PRO A 26 -4.01 -11.48 11.60
CA PRO A 26 -4.25 -10.07 11.30
C PRO A 26 -3.78 -9.73 9.88
N ARG A 27 -4.14 -8.55 9.37
CA ARG A 27 -3.64 -8.01 8.09
C ARG A 27 -2.49 -7.04 8.33
N GLN A 28 -1.27 -7.57 8.37
CA GLN A 28 -0.05 -6.74 8.41
C GLN A 28 0.40 -6.36 7.00
N MET A 29 0.99 -5.18 6.84
CA MET A 29 1.48 -4.66 5.57
C MET A 29 2.82 -3.95 5.76
N ASN A 30 3.75 -4.11 4.81
CA ASN A 30 4.99 -3.34 4.79
C ASN A 30 4.74 -1.97 4.13
N SER A 31 4.90 -0.90 4.91
CA SER A 31 4.46 0.44 4.51
C SER A 31 5.20 1.03 3.31
N THR A 32 6.46 0.64 3.05
CA THR A 32 7.21 1.13 1.89
C THR A 32 6.50 0.77 0.59
N SER A 33 6.14 -0.49 0.38
CA SER A 33 5.41 -0.93 -0.81
C SER A 33 4.02 -0.30 -0.87
N ALA A 34 3.32 -0.25 0.28
CA ALA A 34 1.97 0.33 0.35
C ALA A 34 1.96 1.80 -0.08
N PHE A 35 2.87 2.63 0.44
CA PHE A 35 2.92 4.05 0.07
C PHE A 35 3.52 4.26 -1.31
N TYR A 36 4.49 3.44 -1.74
CA TYR A 36 5.00 3.51 -3.10
C TYR A 36 3.89 3.31 -4.13
N ALA A 37 2.98 2.35 -3.90
CA ALA A 37 1.82 2.10 -4.74
C ALA A 37 0.74 3.19 -4.60
N HIS A 38 0.28 3.49 -3.38
CA HIS A 38 -0.92 4.31 -3.15
C HIS A 38 -0.68 5.82 -3.10
N THR A 39 0.57 6.26 -3.18
CA THR A 39 0.91 7.68 -3.44
C THR A 39 1.46 7.86 -4.85
N ASP A 40 1.37 6.83 -5.69
CA ASP A 40 1.76 6.82 -7.10
C ASP A 40 3.22 7.21 -7.36
N GLN A 41 4.09 7.07 -6.37
CA GLN A 41 5.51 7.37 -6.53
C GLN A 41 6.17 6.51 -7.62
N TRP A 42 5.66 5.29 -7.81
CA TRP A 42 6.08 4.39 -8.89
C TRP A 42 5.92 4.98 -10.30
N ARG A 43 5.01 5.93 -10.47
CA ARG A 43 4.76 6.60 -11.76
C ARG A 43 5.82 7.64 -12.12
N TYR A 44 6.76 7.91 -11.23
CA TYR A 44 7.84 8.88 -11.40
C TYR A 44 9.20 8.22 -11.16
N GLU A 45 9.25 6.88 -11.23
CA GLU A 45 10.47 6.13 -10.99
C GLU A 45 11.54 6.47 -12.03
N THR A 46 12.77 6.63 -11.57
CA THR A 46 13.89 6.96 -12.45
C THR A 46 14.97 5.91 -12.47
N LEU A 47 14.96 4.99 -11.52
CA LEU A 47 15.95 3.91 -11.43
C LEU A 47 15.48 2.70 -12.25
N ASP A 48 16.25 2.34 -13.26
CA ASP A 48 16.00 1.12 -14.03
C ASP A 48 16.64 -0.10 -13.36
N VAL A 49 15.98 -1.25 -13.47
CA VAL A 49 16.47 -2.51 -12.87
C VAL A 49 17.82 -2.94 -13.44
N SER A 50 18.08 -2.63 -14.71
CA SER A 50 19.37 -2.88 -15.35
C SER A 50 20.54 -2.15 -14.68
N GLU A 51 20.30 -1.05 -13.97
CA GLU A 51 21.35 -0.30 -13.27
C GLU A 51 21.80 -0.97 -11.97
N VAL A 52 20.94 -1.80 -11.37
CA VAL A 52 21.22 -2.51 -10.11
C VAL A 52 21.46 -4.00 -10.31
N LEU A 53 21.23 -4.51 -11.52
CA LEU A 53 21.47 -5.91 -11.87
C LEU A 53 22.98 -6.21 -11.89
N SER A 54 23.37 -7.33 -11.28
CA SER A 54 24.77 -7.78 -11.34
C SER A 54 25.19 -8.02 -12.80
N PRO A 55 26.42 -7.64 -13.20
CA PRO A 55 26.95 -7.96 -14.53
C PRO A 55 27.08 -9.48 -14.76
N THR A 56 27.01 -10.29 -13.71
CA THR A 56 27.04 -11.77 -13.77
C THR A 56 25.67 -12.40 -13.54
N ALA A 57 24.58 -11.62 -13.59
CA ALA A 57 23.24 -12.17 -13.46
C ALA A 57 22.97 -13.21 -14.58
N PRO A 58 22.27 -14.31 -14.29
CA PRO A 58 21.90 -15.27 -15.32
C PRO A 58 20.97 -14.60 -16.34
N ALA A 59 20.96 -15.12 -17.57
CA ALA A 59 20.01 -14.65 -18.58
C ALA A 59 18.56 -14.82 -18.08
N GLY A 60 17.74 -13.79 -18.22
CA GLY A 60 16.36 -13.77 -17.74
C GLY A 60 15.66 -12.45 -18.03
N PRO A 61 14.32 -12.38 -17.85
CA PRO A 61 13.52 -11.18 -18.04
C PRO A 61 13.70 -10.23 -16.85
N TRP A 62 14.78 -9.42 -16.90
CA TRP A 62 15.13 -8.43 -15.87
C TRP A 62 14.66 -7.01 -16.22
N ASP A 63 13.68 -6.88 -17.11
CA ASP A 63 13.23 -5.66 -17.75
C ASP A 63 11.93 -5.07 -17.16
N GLY A 64 11.44 -5.63 -16.05
CA GLY A 64 10.26 -5.10 -15.35
C GLY A 64 10.55 -3.79 -14.61
N ALA A 65 9.52 -2.97 -14.42
CA ALA A 65 9.61 -1.80 -13.53
C ALA A 65 9.75 -2.25 -12.07
N LEU A 66 10.25 -1.38 -11.18
CA LEU A 66 10.42 -1.75 -9.75
C LEU A 66 9.11 -2.19 -9.08
N ILE A 67 7.99 -1.59 -9.46
CA ILE A 67 6.67 -2.01 -8.95
C ILE A 67 6.28 -3.42 -9.43
N ASP A 68 6.71 -3.86 -10.61
CA ASP A 68 6.42 -5.20 -11.14
C ASP A 68 7.04 -6.28 -10.25
N TYR A 69 8.25 -6.04 -9.74
CA TYR A 69 8.90 -6.96 -8.79
C TYR A 69 8.14 -7.05 -7.47
N ASN A 70 7.52 -5.95 -7.05
CA ASN A 70 6.69 -5.94 -5.85
C ASN A 70 5.40 -6.75 -6.07
N VAL A 71 4.71 -6.58 -7.20
CA VAL A 71 3.52 -7.38 -7.57
C VAL A 71 3.85 -8.88 -7.67
N ARG A 72 5.00 -9.22 -8.28
CA ARG A 72 5.49 -10.60 -8.35
C ARG A 72 5.77 -11.17 -6.97
N ALA A 73 6.41 -10.41 -6.09
CA ALA A 73 6.68 -10.83 -4.71
C ALA A 73 5.39 -11.03 -3.91
N GLU A 74 4.39 -10.16 -4.09
CA GLU A 74 3.09 -10.28 -3.46
C GLU A 74 2.34 -11.54 -3.92
N ARG A 75 2.23 -11.80 -5.23
CA ARG A 75 1.53 -13.01 -5.73
C ARG A 75 2.20 -14.32 -5.29
N MET A 76 3.51 -14.30 -5.08
CA MET A 76 4.29 -15.45 -4.61
C MET A 76 4.25 -15.62 -3.08
N GLY A 77 3.57 -14.71 -2.36
CA GLY A 77 3.50 -14.74 -0.91
C GLY A 77 4.79 -14.34 -0.20
N TRP A 78 5.71 -13.67 -0.89
CA TRP A 78 6.95 -13.15 -0.30
C TRP A 78 6.70 -11.85 0.48
N LEU A 79 5.75 -11.04 0.01
CA LEU A 79 5.30 -9.80 0.65
C LEU A 79 3.78 -9.84 0.88
N PRO A 80 3.27 -9.16 1.92
CA PRO A 80 1.84 -8.94 2.07
C PRO A 80 1.32 -7.91 1.06
N SER A 81 0.00 -7.90 0.87
CA SER A 81 -0.73 -6.95 0.03
C SER A 81 -1.79 -6.20 0.84
N ALA A 82 -1.99 -4.91 0.57
CA ALA A 82 -3.09 -4.14 1.13
C ALA A 82 -3.49 -2.98 0.20
N PRO A 83 -4.74 -2.96 -0.31
CA PRO A 83 -5.74 -4.04 -0.32
C PRO A 83 -5.23 -5.36 -0.94
N GLN A 84 -5.90 -6.48 -0.63
CA GLN A 84 -5.44 -7.83 -1.03
C GLN A 84 -6.03 -8.29 -2.37
N LEU A 85 -7.36 -8.19 -2.49
CA LEU A 85 -8.14 -8.64 -3.64
C LEU A 85 -8.98 -7.46 -4.12
N GLU A 86 -9.16 -7.35 -5.44
CA GLU A 86 -10.02 -6.34 -6.04
C GLU A 86 -11.49 -6.53 -5.64
N THR A 87 -11.91 -7.79 -5.50
CA THR A 87 -13.21 -8.13 -4.94
C THR A 87 -13.20 -7.97 -3.43
N ASN A 88 -14.30 -7.45 -2.87
CA ASN A 88 -14.48 -7.37 -1.43
C ASN A 88 -14.28 -8.76 -0.79
N PRO A 89 -13.28 -8.94 0.10
CA PRO A 89 -12.96 -10.25 0.65
C PRO A 89 -14.08 -10.87 1.49
N LEU A 90 -15.06 -10.06 1.95
CA LEU A 90 -16.23 -10.54 2.68
C LEU A 90 -17.26 -11.25 1.78
N ASP A 91 -17.22 -11.01 0.48
CA ASP A 91 -18.15 -11.63 -0.48
C ASP A 91 -17.59 -12.93 -1.09
N VAL A 92 -16.28 -13.15 -1.00
CA VAL A 92 -15.59 -14.34 -1.54
C VAL A 92 -16.18 -15.64 -1.00
N ALA A 93 -16.57 -15.69 0.28
CA ALA A 93 -17.19 -16.88 0.86
C ALA A 93 -18.55 -17.21 0.20
N LYS A 94 -19.33 -16.19 -0.17
CA LYS A 94 -20.61 -16.37 -0.87
C LYS A 94 -20.38 -16.89 -2.29
N LEU A 95 -19.37 -16.36 -2.98
CA LEU A 95 -18.98 -16.82 -4.32
C LEU A 95 -18.50 -18.29 -4.30
N ALA A 96 -17.70 -18.65 -3.30
CA ALA A 96 -17.26 -20.03 -3.09
C ALA A 96 -18.47 -20.99 -2.93
N VAL A 97 -19.41 -20.67 -2.04
CA VAL A 97 -20.65 -21.44 -1.83
C VAL A 97 -21.46 -21.57 -3.13
N ALA A 98 -21.65 -20.48 -3.87
CA ALA A 98 -22.40 -20.50 -5.14
C ALA A 98 -21.72 -21.37 -6.21
N SER A 99 -20.38 -21.48 -6.18
CA SER A 99 -19.62 -22.33 -7.08
C SER A 99 -19.55 -23.81 -6.65
N GLY A 100 -20.07 -24.16 -5.47
CA GLY A 100 -19.97 -25.50 -4.89
C GLY A 100 -18.55 -25.91 -4.48
N LEU A 101 -17.67 -24.94 -4.22
CA LEU A 101 -16.28 -25.16 -3.82
C LEU A 101 -16.02 -24.65 -2.39
N GLU A 102 -15.08 -25.28 -1.69
CA GLU A 102 -14.55 -24.74 -0.45
C GLU A 102 -13.81 -23.41 -0.71
N PRO A 103 -13.84 -22.43 0.22
CA PRO A 103 -13.26 -21.10 -0.02
C PRO A 103 -11.80 -21.10 -0.49
N LYS A 104 -10.96 -21.96 0.08
CA LYS A 104 -9.54 -22.07 -0.31
C LYS A 104 -9.37 -22.53 -1.77
N ASP A 105 -10.22 -23.46 -2.21
CA ASP A 105 -10.14 -24.08 -3.53
C ASP A 105 -10.75 -23.15 -4.58
N TYR A 106 -11.83 -22.45 -4.21
CA TYR A 106 -12.38 -21.35 -5.01
C TYR A 106 -11.35 -20.25 -5.24
N VAL A 107 -10.71 -19.72 -4.18
CA VAL A 107 -9.73 -18.63 -4.31
C VAL A 107 -8.56 -19.03 -5.21
N ALA A 108 -7.97 -20.22 -5.00
CA ALA A 108 -6.87 -20.68 -5.83
C ALA A 108 -7.26 -20.84 -7.31
N LYS A 109 -8.45 -21.40 -7.59
CA LYS A 109 -8.98 -21.54 -8.94
C LYS A 109 -9.32 -20.19 -9.59
N ALA A 110 -9.95 -19.30 -8.84
CA ALA A 110 -10.40 -18.00 -9.31
C ALA A 110 -9.22 -17.07 -9.60
N LEU A 111 -8.17 -17.07 -8.76
CA LEU A 111 -6.91 -16.36 -9.03
C LEU A 111 -6.21 -16.93 -10.28
N LYS A 112 -6.17 -18.26 -10.43
CA LYS A 112 -5.55 -18.90 -11.62
C LYS A 112 -6.30 -18.59 -12.92
N SER A 113 -7.62 -18.44 -12.86
CA SER A 113 -8.45 -18.14 -14.03
C SER A 113 -8.61 -16.65 -14.30
N GLY A 114 -8.23 -15.78 -13.36
CA GLY A 114 -8.40 -14.33 -13.45
C GLY A 114 -9.79 -13.82 -13.04
N GLU A 115 -10.66 -14.70 -12.53
CA GLU A 115 -11.97 -14.32 -11.97
C GLU A 115 -11.80 -13.48 -10.68
N LEU A 116 -10.83 -13.87 -9.84
CA LEU A 116 -10.32 -13.01 -8.78
C LEU A 116 -8.98 -12.42 -9.23
N LYS A 117 -8.78 -11.14 -8.91
CA LYS A 117 -7.55 -10.40 -9.17
C LYS A 117 -6.95 -9.86 -7.89
N LEU A 118 -5.63 -9.74 -7.87
CA LEU A 118 -4.92 -9.08 -6.78
C LEU A 118 -5.02 -7.56 -6.96
N SER A 119 -5.31 -6.82 -5.89
CA SER A 119 -5.43 -5.36 -5.99
C SER A 119 -4.15 -4.67 -6.45
N CYS A 120 -2.99 -5.28 -6.21
CA CYS A 120 -1.70 -4.72 -6.62
C CYS A 120 -1.45 -4.76 -8.13
N GLU A 121 -2.23 -5.52 -8.91
CA GLU A 121 -2.18 -5.49 -10.38
C GLU A 121 -2.79 -4.18 -10.95
N ASP A 122 -3.64 -3.50 -10.19
CA ASP A 122 -4.24 -2.22 -10.59
C ASP A 122 -4.47 -1.31 -9.36
N PRO A 123 -3.41 -0.73 -8.77
CA PRO A 123 -3.48 0.12 -7.58
C PRO A 123 -4.14 1.49 -7.85
N ASP A 124 -4.37 1.82 -9.12
CA ASP A 124 -5.03 3.04 -9.60
C ASP A 124 -6.52 2.78 -9.95
N ASN A 125 -7.03 1.59 -9.69
CA ASN A 125 -8.47 1.34 -9.68
C ASN A 125 -9.06 1.78 -8.33
N ALA A 126 -10.20 2.48 -8.37
CA ALA A 126 -10.86 3.02 -7.19
C ALA A 126 -11.32 1.96 -6.18
N THR A 127 -11.42 0.69 -6.57
CA THR A 127 -11.70 -0.43 -5.65
C THR A 127 -10.46 -0.95 -4.94
N ASN A 128 -9.26 -0.59 -5.41
CA ASN A 128 -7.98 -1.18 -5.02
C ASN A 128 -7.09 -0.28 -4.15
N TRP A 129 -7.54 0.90 -3.73
CA TRP A 129 -6.77 1.78 -2.85
C TRP A 129 -7.42 1.97 -1.47
N PRO A 130 -6.63 2.31 -0.43
CA PRO A 130 -7.17 2.62 0.89
C PRO A 130 -8.04 3.87 0.84
N ARG A 131 -9.20 3.81 1.50
CA ARG A 131 -10.16 4.91 1.56
C ARG A 131 -10.15 5.66 2.88
N ASN A 132 -9.82 4.97 3.97
CA ASN A 132 -9.80 5.52 5.31
C ASN A 132 -8.42 5.29 5.92
N LEU A 133 -7.80 6.34 6.45
CA LEU A 133 -6.51 6.28 7.11
C LEU A 133 -6.59 6.90 8.51
N PHE A 134 -6.18 6.11 9.50
CA PHE A 134 -6.00 6.58 10.88
C PHE A 134 -4.51 6.79 11.14
N VAL A 135 -4.15 7.97 11.63
CA VAL A 135 -2.79 8.32 12.02
C VAL A 135 -2.78 8.68 13.49
N TRP A 136 -2.04 7.92 14.30
CA TRP A 136 -1.85 8.24 15.71
C TRP A 136 -0.41 7.97 16.11
N ARG A 137 0.09 8.76 17.07
CA ARG A 137 1.49 8.69 17.55
C ARG A 137 2.51 8.78 16.40
N SER A 138 2.15 9.46 15.31
CA SER A 138 2.95 9.61 14.10
C SER A 138 2.67 10.97 13.45
N ASN A 139 3.71 11.61 12.93
CA ASN A 139 3.59 12.79 12.07
C ASN A 139 3.92 12.40 10.62
N LEU A 140 3.12 11.50 10.04
CA LEU A 140 3.35 10.92 8.70
C LEU A 140 3.66 11.99 7.66
N LEU A 141 2.79 13.00 7.53
CA LEU A 141 2.92 14.02 6.48
C LEU A 141 4.01 15.05 6.78
N GLY A 142 4.45 15.20 8.02
CA GLY A 142 5.49 16.17 8.41
C GLY A 142 6.84 15.58 8.78
N ALA A 143 7.03 14.26 8.74
CA ALA A 143 8.27 13.61 9.16
C ALA A 143 8.66 12.39 8.32
N SER A 144 7.85 11.33 8.33
CA SER A 144 8.26 10.04 7.74
C SER A 144 7.80 9.83 6.29
N GLY A 145 6.88 10.65 5.79
CA GLY A 145 6.35 10.58 4.42
C GLY A 145 7.38 11.04 3.39
N LYS A 146 8.23 10.10 2.95
CA LYS A 146 9.12 10.32 1.82
C LYS A 146 8.28 10.54 0.56
N GLY A 147 8.63 11.57 -0.22
CA GLY A 147 7.81 11.99 -1.35
C GLY A 147 6.56 12.77 -0.93
N HIS A 148 6.71 13.72 0.01
CA HIS A 148 5.62 14.50 0.60
C HIS A 148 4.60 15.02 -0.43
N GLU A 149 5.07 15.61 -1.53
CA GLU A 149 4.19 16.17 -2.56
C GLU A 149 3.34 15.12 -3.26
N TYR A 150 3.80 13.87 -3.34
CA TYR A 150 3.02 12.76 -3.89
C TYR A 150 1.90 12.32 -2.94
N PHE A 151 2.13 12.40 -1.61
CA PHE A 151 1.05 12.23 -0.63
C PHE A 151 -0.01 13.32 -0.82
N LEU A 152 0.40 14.59 -0.95
CA LEU A 152 -0.55 15.69 -1.14
C LEU A 152 -1.37 15.55 -2.43
N LYS A 153 -0.72 15.16 -3.52
CA LYS A 153 -1.34 14.95 -4.84
C LYS A 153 -2.26 13.73 -4.87
N HIS A 154 -1.68 12.54 -4.73
CA HIS A 154 -2.36 11.29 -5.05
C HIS A 154 -3.21 10.79 -3.88
N LEU A 155 -2.74 10.99 -2.65
CA LEU A 155 -3.46 10.48 -1.48
C LEU A 155 -4.52 11.46 -0.98
N LEU A 156 -4.19 12.76 -0.89
CA LEU A 156 -5.10 13.78 -0.34
C LEU A 156 -5.86 14.59 -1.39
N GLY A 157 -5.39 14.67 -2.64
CA GLY A 157 -6.05 15.47 -3.68
C GLY A 157 -5.96 16.98 -3.43
N THR A 158 -4.87 17.43 -2.80
CA THR A 158 -4.64 18.83 -2.45
C THR A 158 -3.60 19.48 -3.37
N LYS A 159 -3.43 20.80 -3.26
CA LYS A 159 -2.35 21.50 -3.96
C LYS A 159 -1.00 20.88 -3.60
N HIS A 160 -0.20 20.63 -4.63
CA HIS A 160 1.11 19.98 -4.49
C HIS A 160 2.17 20.72 -5.33
N GLY A 161 3.42 20.43 -5.02
CA GLY A 161 4.62 20.93 -5.69
C GLY A 161 5.34 19.90 -6.57
N VAL A 162 4.69 18.80 -6.98
CA VAL A 162 5.28 17.86 -7.97
C VAL A 162 5.57 18.59 -9.28
N ILE A 163 6.85 18.68 -9.65
CA ILE A 163 7.35 19.32 -10.89
C ILE A 163 7.69 18.26 -11.97
N GLY A 164 8.06 17.06 -11.55
CA GLY A 164 8.47 15.98 -12.44
C GLY A 164 7.32 15.46 -13.30
N LYS A 165 7.65 15.12 -14.54
CA LYS A 165 6.76 14.40 -15.44
C LYS A 165 6.69 12.94 -15.04
N ASN A 166 5.54 12.31 -15.28
CA ASN A 166 5.39 10.87 -15.05
C ASN A 166 6.06 10.06 -16.18
N LEU A 167 6.22 8.75 -15.97
CA LEU A 167 6.82 7.83 -16.96
C LEU A 167 6.19 7.94 -18.36
N GLY A 168 4.87 8.12 -18.44
CA GLY A 168 4.15 8.25 -19.70
C GLY A 168 4.52 9.52 -20.47
N GLU A 169 4.57 10.65 -19.77
CA GLU A 169 4.95 11.95 -20.36
C GLU A 169 6.44 12.02 -20.74
N ASP A 170 7.30 11.33 -20.00
CA ASP A 170 8.73 11.21 -20.29
C ASP A 170 9.05 10.15 -21.36
N GLY A 171 8.04 9.39 -21.82
CA GLY A 171 8.21 8.31 -22.80
C GLY A 171 9.06 7.14 -22.28
N ARG A 172 9.13 6.97 -20.95
CA ARG A 172 9.84 5.86 -20.31
C ARG A 172 8.99 4.59 -20.33
N SER A 173 9.65 3.46 -20.09
CA SER A 173 8.99 2.15 -20.03
C SER A 173 7.91 2.13 -18.94
N LYS A 174 6.69 1.75 -19.34
CA LYS A 174 5.57 1.50 -18.42
C LYS A 174 5.74 0.12 -17.75
N PRO A 175 5.17 -0.09 -16.55
CA PRO A 175 5.19 -1.41 -15.92
C PRO A 175 4.47 -2.47 -16.76
N ALA A 176 4.85 -3.73 -16.57
CA ALA A 176 4.27 -4.88 -17.26
C ALA A 176 3.21 -5.62 -16.42
N GLU A 177 3.31 -5.59 -15.09
CA GLU A 177 2.40 -6.29 -14.17
C GLU A 177 1.30 -5.36 -13.63
N VAL A 178 1.49 -4.05 -13.74
CA VAL A 178 0.59 -3.03 -13.22
C VAL A 178 -0.12 -2.30 -14.36
N VAL A 179 -1.44 -2.16 -14.24
CA VAL A 179 -2.24 -1.39 -15.20
C VAL A 179 -1.83 0.08 -15.18
N TRP A 180 -1.46 0.61 -16.36
CA TRP A 180 -1.20 2.04 -16.54
C TRP A 180 -2.47 2.78 -16.95
N HIS A 181 -2.91 3.69 -16.10
CA HIS A 181 -3.94 4.68 -16.43
C HIS A 181 -3.26 5.97 -16.91
N GLU A 182 -3.65 6.57 -18.03
CA GLU A 182 -2.98 7.78 -18.54
C GLU A 182 -3.08 8.96 -17.56
N GLU A 183 -4.26 9.16 -16.98
CA GLU A 183 -4.46 10.10 -15.89
C GLU A 183 -4.35 9.35 -14.55
N ALA A 184 -3.40 9.78 -13.72
CA ALA A 184 -3.25 9.22 -12.39
C ALA A 184 -4.37 9.72 -11.47
N PRO A 185 -4.97 8.85 -10.64
CA PRO A 185 -5.94 9.27 -9.64
C PRO A 185 -5.34 10.25 -8.62
N GLU A 186 -6.16 11.20 -8.18
CA GLU A 186 -5.85 12.15 -7.11
C GLU A 186 -6.91 12.06 -6.01
N GLY A 187 -6.51 12.27 -4.75
CA GLY A 187 -7.43 12.20 -3.61
C GLY A 187 -7.99 10.81 -3.34
N LYS A 188 -7.12 9.79 -3.28
CA LYS A 188 -7.53 8.40 -3.01
C LYS A 188 -8.21 8.20 -1.64
N LEU A 189 -7.86 8.99 -0.64
CA LEU A 189 -8.49 8.92 0.68
C LEU A 189 -9.83 9.67 0.70
N ASP A 190 -10.86 8.99 1.20
CA ASP A 190 -12.15 9.58 1.54
C ASP A 190 -12.12 10.21 2.96
N LEU A 191 -11.26 9.70 3.86
CA LEU A 191 -11.16 10.17 5.24
C LEU A 191 -9.76 9.98 5.84
N LEU A 192 -9.18 11.07 6.33
CA LEU A 192 -7.97 11.10 7.15
C LEU A 192 -8.30 11.56 8.58
N VAL A 193 -8.08 10.67 9.55
CA VAL A 193 -8.26 10.95 10.99
C VAL A 193 -6.91 10.94 11.69
N THR A 194 -6.58 12.03 12.38
CA THR A 194 -5.34 12.13 13.17
C THR A 194 -5.61 12.29 14.67
N LEU A 195 -4.89 11.53 15.48
CA LEU A 195 -4.91 11.62 16.94
C LEU A 195 -3.56 12.17 17.43
N ASP A 196 -3.58 13.38 17.98
CA ASP A 196 -2.39 14.07 18.46
C ASP A 196 -2.72 15.02 19.63
N PHE A 197 -1.75 15.26 20.52
CA PHE A 197 -1.90 16.20 21.65
C PHE A 197 -1.47 17.62 21.25
N ARG A 198 -0.87 17.78 20.06
CA ARG A 198 -0.50 19.05 19.45
C ARG A 198 -0.95 19.09 18.00
N MET A 199 -1.14 20.30 17.46
CA MET A 199 -1.47 20.47 16.05
C MET A 199 -0.22 20.23 15.17
N SER A 200 0.00 18.97 14.75
CA SER A 200 1.11 18.58 13.87
C SER A 200 0.79 18.85 12.39
N THR A 201 1.80 18.72 11.51
CA THR A 201 1.60 18.86 10.05
C THR A 201 0.54 17.90 9.55
N THR A 202 0.55 16.64 10.00
CA THR A 202 -0.53 15.70 9.65
C THR A 202 -1.90 16.21 10.07
N CYS A 203 -2.03 16.78 11.29
CA CYS A 203 -3.30 17.34 11.76
C CYS A 203 -3.80 18.48 10.85
N MET A 204 -2.90 19.35 10.39
CA MET A 204 -3.25 20.46 9.49
C MET A 204 -3.83 20.02 8.15
N TYR A 205 -3.53 18.79 7.72
CA TYR A 205 -4.04 18.18 6.49
C TYR A 205 -5.14 17.14 6.72
N SER A 206 -5.56 16.89 7.97
CA SER A 206 -6.57 15.87 8.31
C SER A 206 -7.99 16.43 8.26
N ASP A 207 -8.94 15.59 7.89
CA ASP A 207 -10.37 15.92 7.94
C ASP A 207 -10.86 16.01 9.40
N ILE A 208 -10.36 15.10 10.25
CA ILE A 208 -10.72 15.02 11.67
C ILE A 208 -9.45 14.97 12.51
N VAL A 209 -9.39 15.84 13.51
CA VAL A 209 -8.35 15.84 14.54
C VAL A 209 -8.97 15.53 15.90
N LEU A 210 -8.50 14.46 16.55
CA LEU A 210 -8.96 14.07 17.87
C LEU A 210 -7.88 14.37 18.92
N PRO A 211 -8.20 15.17 19.97
CA PRO A 211 -7.24 15.47 21.02
C PRO A 211 -6.95 14.22 21.86
N THR A 212 -5.67 13.87 22.01
CA THR A 212 -5.24 12.77 22.89
C THR A 212 -4.54 13.29 24.15
N ALA A 213 -4.57 12.50 25.22
CA ALA A 213 -3.81 12.78 26.44
C ALA A 213 -2.30 12.84 26.16
N THR A 214 -1.60 13.66 26.95
CA THR A 214 -0.14 13.68 26.98
C THR A 214 0.40 12.50 27.79
N TRP A 215 1.72 12.30 27.78
CA TRP A 215 2.37 11.23 28.56
C TRP A 215 2.31 11.42 30.09
N TYR A 216 1.91 12.60 30.57
CA TYR A 216 1.80 12.95 31.99
C TYR A 216 0.37 12.90 32.52
N GLY A 217 -0.60 12.54 31.67
CA GLY A 217 -2.02 12.42 32.02
C GLY A 217 -2.39 11.08 32.63
#